data_AF-A0A957EWN4-F1
#
_entry.id   AF-A0A957EWN4-F1
#
_cell.length_a   1.000
_cell.length_b   1.000
_cell.length_c   1.000
_cell.angle_alpha   90.00
_cell.angle_beta   90.00
_cell.angle_gamma   90.00
#
_symmetry.space_group_name_H-M   'P 1'
#
loop_
_entity.id
_entity.type
_entity.pdbx_description
1 polymer ?
#
loop_
_entity_poly.entity_id
_entity_poly.type
_entity_poly.pdbx_seq_one_letter_code
_entity_poly.pdbx_strand_id
1 'polypeptide(L)'
;PLVPDPDIKIRDPMLHYTIVRPEAPNSDDFPVFANEEVVKPERRSRYELHLPYTIVLRLGWGGAKGMVYFFVSQPISHNRCRGYCIIGRNYDLEQPDTVLQAFEDTIFGQDQRIVESQRPEQVPFDLADELHLRFDAVAINYRRAMQQQGLDYYHYLDVVE
;
A
#
# COMPACT_ATOMS: atom_id res chain seq x y z
N PRO A 1 -10.63 -12.74 -13.23
CA PRO A 1 -11.28 -11.91 -12.18
C PRO A 1 -11.65 -10.52 -12.72
N LEU A 2 -12.87 -10.05 -12.45
CA LEU A 2 -13.25 -8.65 -12.72
C LEU A 2 -12.53 -7.75 -11.70
N VAL A 3 -11.65 -6.87 -12.17
CA VAL A 3 -11.00 -5.85 -11.35
C VAL A 3 -11.84 -4.58 -11.51
N PRO A 4 -12.49 -4.07 -10.44
CA PRO A 4 -13.23 -2.82 -10.53
C PRO A 4 -12.27 -1.66 -10.81
N ASP A 5 -12.72 -0.68 -11.59
CA ASP A 5 -11.89 0.48 -11.90
C ASP A 5 -11.66 1.32 -10.64
N PRO A 6 -10.40 1.67 -10.34
CA PRO A 6 -10.06 2.46 -9.17
C PRO A 6 -10.54 3.92 -9.30
N ASP A 7 -11.22 4.49 -8.29
CA ASP A 7 -11.42 5.96 -8.21
C ASP A 7 -10.10 6.60 -7.77
N ILE A 8 -9.34 7.12 -8.74
CA ILE A 8 -8.05 7.77 -8.52
C ILE A 8 -8.23 9.29 -8.63
N LYS A 9 -7.87 10.01 -7.56
CA LYS A 9 -7.85 11.48 -7.54
C LYS A 9 -6.46 11.96 -7.19
N ILE A 10 -5.82 12.64 -8.13
CA ILE A 10 -4.54 13.30 -7.92
C ILE A 10 -4.83 14.66 -7.28
N ARG A 11 -4.27 14.89 -6.09
CA ARG A 11 -4.28 16.17 -5.39
C ARG A 11 -2.85 16.42 -4.96
N ASP A 12 -2.06 17.08 -5.81
CA ASP A 12 -0.62 17.24 -5.60
C ASP A 12 -0.29 17.70 -4.17
N PRO A 13 0.70 17.07 -3.49
CA PRO A 13 1.58 15.98 -3.92
C PRO A 13 1.09 14.57 -3.51
N MET A 14 -0.22 14.32 -3.55
CA MET A 14 -0.86 13.11 -2.99
C MET A 14 -1.79 12.43 -4.00
N LEU A 15 -1.72 11.10 -4.09
CA LEU A 15 -2.68 10.29 -4.84
C LEU A 15 -3.68 9.66 -3.88
N HIS A 16 -4.96 9.90 -4.12
CA HIS A 16 -6.04 9.21 -3.44
C HIS A 16 -6.54 8.06 -4.28
N TYR A 17 -6.72 6.90 -3.66
CA TYR A 17 -7.30 5.73 -4.30
C TYR A 17 -8.28 5.05 -3.35
N THR A 18 -9.51 4.79 -3.81
CA THR A 18 -10.48 4.01 -3.05
C THR A 18 -10.81 2.70 -3.75
N ILE A 19 -10.73 1.59 -3.02
CA ILE A 19 -11.27 0.29 -3.42
C ILE A 19 -12.41 -0.05 -2.48
N VAL A 20 -13.49 -0.57 -3.06
CA VAL A 20 -14.54 -1.25 -2.33
C VAL A 20 -14.64 -2.66 -2.91
N ARG A 21 -14.53 -3.68 -2.06
CA ARG A 21 -14.59 -5.08 -2.50
C ARG A 21 -15.32 -5.96 -1.48
N PRO A 22 -15.93 -7.08 -1.91
CA PRO A 22 -16.38 -8.11 -0.99
C PRO A 22 -15.21 -8.56 -0.10
N GLU A 23 -15.50 -8.80 1.17
CA GLU A 23 -14.47 -9.29 2.09
C GLU A 23 -14.08 -10.72 1.71
N ALA A 24 -12.79 -11.01 1.73
CA ALA A 24 -12.30 -12.37 1.53
C ALA A 24 -12.43 -13.15 2.85
N PRO A 25 -12.59 -14.49 2.80
CA PRO A 25 -12.49 -15.31 4.01
C PRO A 25 -11.14 -15.06 4.67
N ASN A 26 -11.16 -14.70 5.96
CA ASN A 26 -9.93 -14.60 6.76
C ASN A 26 -9.58 -15.99 7.31
N SER A 27 -8.30 -16.27 7.51
CA SER A 27 -7.92 -17.44 8.30
C SER A 27 -8.14 -17.17 9.78
N ASP A 28 -8.36 -18.23 10.56
CA ASP A 28 -8.50 -18.14 12.02
C ASP A 28 -7.14 -17.91 12.72
N ASP A 29 -6.04 -17.91 11.96
CA ASP A 29 -4.69 -17.74 12.49
C ASP A 29 -4.48 -16.36 13.13
N PHE A 30 -5.22 -15.34 12.66
CA PHE A 30 -5.07 -13.95 13.13
C PHE A 30 -6.43 -13.21 13.23
N PRO A 31 -6.96 -12.98 14.46
CA PRO A 31 -8.21 -12.25 14.67
C PRO A 31 -7.98 -10.73 14.66
N VAL A 32 -7.58 -10.20 13.51
CA VAL A 32 -7.21 -8.78 13.34
C VAL A 32 -8.36 -7.92 12.83
N PHE A 33 -9.21 -8.48 11.98
CA PHE A 33 -10.27 -7.74 11.31
C PHE A 33 -11.58 -7.81 12.09
N ALA A 34 -12.29 -6.69 12.14
CA ALA A 34 -13.51 -6.46 12.93
C ALA A 34 -14.78 -7.22 12.47
N ASN A 35 -14.62 -8.30 11.69
CA ASN A 35 -15.68 -8.92 10.90
C ASN A 35 -16.38 -10.05 11.69
N GLU A 36 -17.18 -9.69 12.70
CA GLU A 36 -17.93 -10.71 13.48
C GLU A 36 -19.05 -11.36 12.65
N GLU A 37 -19.60 -10.65 11.66
CA GLU A 37 -20.60 -11.17 10.73
C GLU A 37 -20.24 -10.78 9.28
N VAL A 38 -20.03 -11.76 8.40
CA VAL A 38 -19.91 -11.55 6.94
C VAL A 38 -21.32 -11.34 6.38
N VAL A 39 -21.97 -10.27 6.80
CA VAL A 39 -23.08 -9.66 6.07
C VAL A 39 -22.47 -8.51 5.28
N LYS A 40 -23.02 -8.13 4.12
CA LYS A 40 -22.61 -6.89 3.44
C LYS A 40 -22.49 -5.77 4.49
N PRO A 41 -21.26 -5.36 4.81
CA PRO A 41 -20.64 -4.33 4.02
C PRO A 41 -19.37 -4.81 3.31
N GLU A 42 -19.15 -4.21 2.15
CA GLU A 42 -17.91 -4.33 1.40
C GLU A 42 -16.79 -3.63 2.18
N ARG A 43 -15.62 -4.27 2.27
CA ARG A 43 -14.43 -3.63 2.83
C ARG A 43 -14.08 -2.44 1.98
N ARG A 44 -13.98 -1.28 2.63
CA ARG A 44 -13.57 -0.03 2.02
C ARG A 44 -12.13 0.28 2.41
N SER A 45 -11.25 0.24 1.42
CA SER A 45 -9.85 0.66 1.55
C SER A 45 -9.68 2.02 0.90
N ARG A 46 -9.26 3.03 1.67
CA ARG A 46 -8.88 4.35 1.15
C ARG A 46 -7.38 4.52 1.33
N TYR A 47 -6.66 4.62 0.23
CA TYR A 47 -5.23 4.88 0.17
C TYR A 47 -4.97 6.37 -0.09
N GLU A 48 -4.00 6.91 0.63
CA GLU A 48 -3.40 8.22 0.46
C GLU A 48 -1.90 7.96 0.23
N LEU A 49 -1.44 8.06 -1.02
CA LEU A 49 -0.03 7.88 -1.38
C LEU A 49 0.64 9.25 -1.41
N HIS A 50 1.45 9.52 -0.41
CA HIS A 50 2.23 10.75 -0.29
C HIS A 50 3.62 10.51 -0.87
N LEU A 51 3.99 11.30 -1.88
CA LEU A 51 5.29 11.20 -2.49
C LEU A 51 6.40 11.68 -1.53
N PRO A 52 7.61 11.07 -1.56
CA PRO A 52 7.99 9.98 -2.46
C PRO A 52 7.79 8.57 -1.92
N TYR A 53 7.50 8.33 -0.63
CA TYR A 53 7.53 6.95 -0.05
C TYR A 53 6.61 6.72 1.16
N THR A 54 5.48 7.42 1.25
CA THR A 54 4.55 7.29 2.40
C THR A 54 3.16 6.86 1.95
N ILE A 55 2.58 5.89 2.65
CA ILE A 55 1.24 5.36 2.40
C ILE A 55 0.42 5.48 3.68
N VAL A 56 -0.76 6.10 3.58
CA VAL A 56 -1.81 5.99 4.59
C VAL A 56 -2.94 5.16 4.01
N LEU A 57 -3.24 4.03 4.64
CA LEU A 57 -4.38 3.19 4.29
C LEU A 57 -5.40 3.25 5.42
N ARG A 58 -6.62 3.67 5.10
CA ARG A 58 -7.77 3.64 6.01
C ARG A 58 -8.72 2.54 5.60
N LEU A 59 -8.95 1.61 6.51
CA LEU A 59 -9.85 0.47 6.38
C LEU A 59 -11.13 0.70 7.17
N GLY A 60 -12.26 0.33 6.58
CA GLY A 60 -13.55 0.33 7.26
C GLY A 60 -14.53 -0.67 6.65
N TRP A 61 -15.51 -1.04 7.46
CA TRP A 61 -16.50 -2.07 7.16
C TRP A 61 -17.92 -1.51 7.33
N GLY A 62 -18.19 -0.33 6.74
CA GLY A 62 -19.52 0.30 6.75
C GLY A 62 -20.01 0.86 8.11
N GLY A 63 -19.47 0.39 9.24
CA GLY A 63 -19.78 0.87 10.59
C GLY A 63 -18.74 1.83 11.17
N ALA A 64 -18.76 1.99 12.50
CA ALA A 64 -17.81 2.83 13.23
C ALA A 64 -16.42 2.20 13.38
N LYS A 65 -16.33 0.86 13.38
CA LYS A 65 -15.05 0.13 13.48
C LYS A 65 -14.18 0.41 12.24
N GLY A 66 -12.91 0.70 12.47
CA GLY A 66 -11.95 1.05 11.43
C GLY A 66 -10.51 0.89 11.89
N MET A 67 -9.62 0.81 10.92
CA MET A 67 -8.18 0.64 11.11
C MET A 67 -7.40 1.55 10.16
N VAL A 68 -6.24 2.01 10.59
CA VAL A 68 -5.31 2.82 9.80
C VAL A 68 -3.95 2.14 9.79
N TYR A 69 -3.38 2.05 8.60
CA TYR A 69 -1.98 1.74 8.36
C TYR A 69 -1.28 3.02 7.94
N PHE A 70 -0.14 3.27 8.55
CA PHE A 70 0.81 4.29 8.14
C PHE A 70 2.13 3.61 7.85
N PHE A 71 2.52 3.59 6.58
CA PHE A 71 3.76 2.97 6.12
C PHE A 71 4.68 4.01 5.50
N VAL A 72 5.94 4.04 5.95
CA VAL A 72 6.98 4.91 5.37
C VAL A 72 8.16 4.04 4.99
N SER A 73 8.60 4.15 3.74
CA SER A 73 9.86 3.55 3.30
C SER A 73 10.96 4.62 3.31
N GLN A 74 11.94 4.45 4.17
CA GLN A 74 13.13 5.30 4.25
C GLN A 74 14.23 4.71 3.36
N PRO A 75 14.68 5.41 2.30
CA PRO A 75 15.88 5.01 1.56
C PRO A 75 17.10 5.02 2.49
N ILE A 76 17.88 3.93 2.50
CA ILE A 76 19.12 3.79 3.28
C ILE A 76 20.34 3.73 2.35
N SER A 77 20.19 3.10 1.19
CA SER A 77 21.16 3.09 0.09
C SER A 77 20.42 2.89 -1.24
N HIS A 78 21.14 2.96 -2.37
CA HIS A 78 20.57 2.78 -3.70
C HIS A 78 19.77 1.48 -3.90
N ASN A 79 20.04 0.44 -3.09
CA ASN A 79 19.43 -0.88 -3.16
C ASN A 79 18.84 -1.36 -1.81
N ARG A 80 18.63 -0.45 -0.84
CA ARG A 80 18.11 -0.82 0.48
C ARG A 80 17.24 0.28 1.05
N CYS A 81 16.13 -0.12 1.65
CA CYS A 81 15.27 0.75 2.43
C CYS A 81 15.01 0.18 3.82
N ARG A 82 14.42 0.99 4.68
CA ARG A 82 13.83 0.57 5.95
C ARG A 82 12.36 0.96 5.96
N GLY A 83 11.48 -0.03 6.13
CA GLY A 83 10.05 0.20 6.31
C GLY A 83 9.73 0.51 7.77
N TYR A 84 8.89 1.52 8.00
CA TYR A 84 8.23 1.79 9.28
C TYR A 84 6.73 1.60 9.09
N CYS A 85 6.14 0.61 9.77
CA CYS A 85 4.70 0.36 9.75
C CYS A 85 4.11 0.70 11.12
N ILE A 86 3.11 1.58 11.13
CA ILE A 86 2.32 1.91 12.32
C ILE A 86 0.87 1.57 12.02
N ILE A 87 0.26 0.80 12.92
CA ILE A 87 -1.13 0.38 12.80
C ILE A 87 -1.91 0.93 13.99
N GLY A 88 -3.10 1.45 13.73
CA GLY A 88 -4.04 1.85 14.76
C GLY A 88 -5.44 1.37 14.42
N ARG A 89 -6.20 0.95 15.43
CA ARG A 89 -7.61 0.57 15.30
C ARG A 89 -8.42 1.14 16.45
N ASN A 90 -9.73 1.27 16.25
CA ASN A 90 -10.65 1.79 17.28
C ASN A 90 -11.56 0.69 17.88
N TYR A 91 -11.14 -0.57 17.78
CA TYR A 91 -11.82 -1.75 18.29
C TYR A 91 -10.76 -2.69 18.89
N ASP A 92 -11.19 -3.69 19.66
CA ASP A 92 -10.31 -4.67 20.33
C ASP A 92 -9.18 -4.01 21.15
N LEU A 93 -9.53 -2.99 21.93
CA LEU A 93 -8.59 -2.16 22.69
C LEU A 93 -7.82 -2.93 23.77
N GLU A 94 -8.39 -4.04 24.24
CA GLU A 94 -7.78 -4.93 25.24
C GLU A 94 -6.96 -6.06 24.62
N GLN A 95 -7.01 -6.26 23.30
CA GLN A 95 -6.21 -7.28 22.64
C GLN A 95 -4.74 -6.81 22.59
N PRO A 96 -3.78 -7.65 22.98
CA PRO A 96 -2.37 -7.28 22.97
C PRO A 96 -1.87 -6.83 21.58
N ASP A 97 -1.06 -5.78 21.54
CA ASP A 97 -0.43 -5.28 20.31
C ASP A 97 0.38 -6.35 19.57
N THR A 98 0.89 -7.35 20.29
CA THR A 98 1.65 -8.47 19.73
C THR A 98 0.85 -9.29 18.71
N VAL A 99 -0.49 -9.28 18.79
CA VAL A 99 -1.34 -9.95 17.80
C VAL A 99 -1.23 -9.27 16.43
N LEU A 100 -1.29 -7.94 16.40
CA LEU A 100 -1.09 -7.16 15.18
C LEU A 100 0.35 -7.29 14.68
N GLN A 101 1.34 -7.24 15.59
CA GLN A 101 2.74 -7.38 15.22
C GLN A 101 3.03 -8.74 14.56
N ALA A 102 2.57 -9.85 15.14
CA ALA A 102 2.79 -11.18 14.58
C ALA A 102 2.08 -11.40 13.24
N PHE A 103 0.88 -10.80 13.08
CA PHE A 103 0.16 -10.79 11.82
C PHE A 103 0.95 -10.08 10.72
N GLU A 104 1.43 -8.86 11.00
CA GLU A 104 2.24 -8.09 10.06
C GLU A 104 3.59 -8.73 9.77
N ASP A 105 4.27 -9.28 10.77
CA ASP A 105 5.55 -9.99 10.57
C ASP A 105 5.39 -11.14 9.57
N THR A 106 4.24 -11.82 9.62
CA THR A 106 3.90 -12.88 8.66
C THR A 106 3.70 -12.32 7.26
N ILE A 107 2.90 -11.25 7.12
CA ILE A 107 2.62 -10.62 5.81
C ILE A 107 3.89 -10.02 5.21
N PHE A 108 4.62 -9.18 5.93
CA PHE A 108 5.86 -8.57 5.46
C PHE A 108 6.92 -9.62 5.17
N GLY A 109 7.01 -10.71 5.94
CA GLY A 109 7.93 -11.80 5.67
C GLY A 109 7.63 -12.56 4.37
N GLN A 110 6.36 -12.60 3.95
CA GLN A 110 5.95 -13.14 2.66
C GLN A 110 6.26 -12.16 1.52
N ASP A 111 5.86 -10.89 1.68
CA ASP A 111 6.02 -9.84 0.67
C ASP A 111 7.50 -9.52 0.39
N GLN A 112 8.33 -9.46 1.43
CA GLN A 112 9.77 -9.17 1.29
C GLN A 112 10.45 -10.13 0.32
N ARG A 113 10.14 -11.43 0.40
CA ARG A 113 10.74 -12.44 -0.50
C ARG A 113 10.37 -12.18 -1.96
N ILE A 114 9.13 -11.77 -2.22
CA ILE A 114 8.66 -11.48 -3.57
C ILE A 114 9.31 -10.19 -4.08
N VAL A 115 9.27 -9.12 -3.30
CA VAL A 115 9.83 -7.81 -3.68
C VAL A 115 11.34 -7.91 -3.95
N GLU A 116 12.11 -8.55 -3.07
CA GLU A 116 13.57 -8.70 -3.25
C GLU A 116 13.96 -9.62 -4.42
N SER A 117 13.02 -10.46 -4.89
CA SER A 117 13.23 -11.32 -6.07
C SER A 117 12.98 -10.63 -7.41
N GLN A 118 12.35 -9.44 -7.41
CA GLN A 118 12.00 -8.73 -8.64
C GLN A 118 13.24 -8.35 -9.46
N ARG A 119 13.16 -8.49 -10.79
CA ARG A 119 14.22 -8.12 -11.73
C ARG A 119 13.63 -7.34 -12.92
N PRO A 120 14.27 -6.23 -13.35
CA PRO A 120 15.40 -5.55 -12.70
C PRO A 120 15.07 -5.08 -11.27
N GLU A 121 16.09 -4.88 -10.42
CA GLU A 121 15.89 -4.50 -9.00
C GLU A 121 15.23 -3.13 -8.83
N GLN A 122 15.42 -2.24 -9.81
CA GLN A 122 14.77 -0.93 -9.86
C GLN A 122 13.58 -0.99 -10.82
N VAL A 123 12.41 -0.57 -10.35
CA VAL A 123 11.23 -0.44 -11.19
C VAL A 123 11.43 0.75 -12.14
N PRO A 124 11.34 0.56 -13.47
CA PRO A 124 11.58 1.64 -14.41
C PRO A 124 10.51 2.74 -14.30
N PHE A 125 10.93 4.00 -14.41
CA PHE A 125 9.99 5.11 -14.58
C PHE A 125 9.52 5.29 -16.03
N ASP A 126 10.26 4.77 -17.02
CA ASP A 126 9.71 4.61 -18.37
C ASP A 126 8.66 3.50 -18.35
N LEU A 127 7.41 3.87 -18.63
CA LEU A 127 6.27 2.95 -18.62
C LEU A 127 6.30 1.97 -19.79
N ALA A 128 7.12 2.21 -20.81
CA ALA A 128 7.30 1.28 -21.94
C ALA A 128 8.22 0.10 -21.58
N ASP A 129 9.02 0.21 -20.52
CA ASP A 129 9.99 -0.81 -20.09
C ASP A 129 9.34 -1.98 -19.33
N GLU A 130 8.06 -1.88 -18.98
CA GLU A 130 7.31 -2.93 -18.29
C GLU A 130 5.91 -3.11 -18.88
N LEU A 131 5.44 -4.36 -18.99
CA LEU A 131 4.07 -4.65 -19.41
C LEU A 131 3.11 -4.32 -18.27
N HIS A 132 2.17 -3.41 -18.54
CA HIS A 132 1.14 -3.05 -17.57
C HIS A 132 -0.23 -3.61 -17.92
N LEU A 133 -0.91 -4.12 -16.89
CA LEU A 133 -2.29 -4.56 -16.93
C LEU A 133 -3.19 -3.56 -16.21
N ARG A 134 -4.51 -3.73 -16.33
CA ARG A 134 -5.49 -2.77 -15.77
C ARG A 134 -5.34 -2.55 -14.27
N PHE A 135 -4.90 -3.57 -13.54
CA PHE A 135 -4.71 -3.48 -12.09
C PHE A 135 -3.49 -2.64 -11.68
N ASP A 136 -2.59 -2.31 -12.61
CA ASP A 136 -1.38 -1.50 -12.36
C ASP A 136 -1.65 0.01 -12.39
N ALA A 137 -2.90 0.43 -12.61
CA ALA A 137 -3.27 1.84 -12.76
C ALA A 137 -2.76 2.71 -11.60
N VAL A 138 -2.74 2.19 -10.37
CA VAL A 138 -2.24 2.92 -9.20
C VAL A 138 -0.72 3.12 -9.29
N ALA A 139 0.04 2.07 -9.60
CA ALA A 139 1.49 2.12 -9.73
C ALA A 139 1.94 3.02 -10.90
N ILE A 140 1.19 3.00 -12.01
CA ILE A 140 1.42 3.90 -13.15
C ILE A 140 1.23 5.36 -12.74
N ASN A 141 0.10 5.68 -12.09
CA ASN A 141 -0.16 7.07 -11.69
C ASN A 141 0.83 7.55 -10.64
N TYR A 142 1.27 6.68 -9.74
CA TYR A 142 2.33 6.98 -8.77
C TYR A 142 3.65 7.37 -9.45
N ARG A 143 4.10 6.57 -10.42
CA ARG A 143 5.32 6.85 -11.19
C ARG A 143 5.22 8.16 -11.98
N ARG A 144 4.07 8.42 -12.63
CA ARG A 144 3.82 9.69 -13.32
C ARG A 144 3.89 10.88 -12.37
N ALA A 145 3.31 10.78 -11.18
CA ALA A 145 3.33 11.85 -10.20
C ALA A 145 4.75 12.10 -9.66
N MET A 146 5.52 11.05 -9.40
CA MET A 146 6.95 11.16 -9.05
C MET A 146 7.76 11.90 -10.13
N GLN A 147 7.58 11.55 -11.42
CA GLN A 147 8.23 12.25 -12.54
C GLN A 147 7.83 13.72 -12.62
N GLN A 148 6.54 14.02 -12.47
CA GLN A 148 6.04 15.41 -12.50
C GLN A 148 6.62 16.29 -11.40
N GLN A 149 6.99 15.69 -10.25
CA GLN A 149 7.59 16.39 -9.12
C GLN A 149 9.13 16.35 -9.15
N GLY A 150 9.76 15.75 -10.17
CA GLY A 150 11.22 15.59 -10.26
C GLY A 150 11.81 14.67 -9.18
N LEU A 151 11.02 13.68 -8.74
CA LEU A 151 11.39 12.74 -7.67
C LEU A 151 11.81 11.37 -8.21
N ASP A 152 11.77 11.16 -9.52
CA ASP A 152 12.26 9.95 -10.17
C ASP A 152 13.80 9.87 -10.14
N TYR A 153 14.36 8.66 -10.15
CA TYR A 153 15.81 8.49 -10.02
C TYR A 153 16.60 8.98 -11.25
N TYR A 154 15.96 9.12 -12.43
CA TYR A 154 16.64 9.66 -13.61
C TYR A 154 17.00 11.13 -13.40
N HIS A 155 16.10 11.89 -12.77
CA HIS A 155 16.38 13.28 -12.42
C HIS A 155 17.67 13.44 -11.59
N TYR A 156 17.96 12.52 -10.67
CA TYR A 156 19.18 12.57 -9.84
C TYR A 156 20.45 12.13 -10.60
N LEU A 157 20.34 11.39 -11.70
CA LEU A 157 21.51 11.01 -12.52
C LEU A 157 21.96 12.18 -13.41
N ASP A 158 21.03 13.02 -13.87
CA ASP A 158 21.31 14.15 -14.76
C ASP A 158 21.97 15.36 -14.03
N VAL A 159 21.99 15.39 -12.70
CA VAL A 159 22.63 16.47 -11.90
C VAL A 159 24.08 16.14 -11.52
N VAL A 160 24.58 14.94 -11.85
CA VAL A 160 25.91 14.45 -11.40
C VAL A 160 26.97 14.52 -12.52
N GLU A 161 26.70 15.23 -13.62
CA GLU A 161 27.73 15.62 -14.61
C GLU A 161 28.38 16.98 -14.33
#